data_AF-A0A396H0S6-F1
#
_entry.id   AF-A0A396H0S6-F1
#
_cell.length_a   1.000
_cell.length_b   1.000
_cell.length_c   1.000
_cell.angle_alpha   90.00
_cell.angle_beta   90.00
_cell.angle_gamma   90.00
#
_symmetry.space_group_name_H-M   'P 1'
#
loop_
_entity.id
_entity.type
_entity.pdbx_description
1 polymer ?
#
loop_
_entity_poly.entity_id
_entity_poly.type
_entity_poly.pdbx_seq_one_letter_code
_entity_poly.pdbx_strand_id
1 'polypeptide(L)'
;MLPPGAEESTHSSNVCVLMNSLCFSHDFNKTDFVIWKMTEFGDDRSWTKFFTFSYHNLQVNLNSRFVYSWLKLKALHLSEDGDTIVFASCLHNQAILYNLRTNRVLESRVNKKICWYSIKDYVESLVSTC
;
A
#
# COMPACT_ATOMS: atom_id res chain seq x y z
N MET A 1 3.21 8.77 -15.98
CA MET A 1 4.58 8.73 -15.41
C MET A 1 4.55 7.84 -14.18
N LEU A 2 5.38 6.81 -14.13
CA LEU A 2 5.52 5.92 -12.98
C LEU A 2 6.79 6.29 -12.22
N PRO A 3 6.88 6.03 -10.90
CA PRO A 3 8.12 6.26 -10.18
C PRO A 3 9.25 5.37 -10.72
N PRO A 4 10.52 5.78 -10.52
CA PRO A 4 11.67 4.93 -10.80
C PRO A 4 11.53 3.55 -10.12
N GLY A 5 11.86 2.48 -10.84
CA GLY A 5 11.75 1.10 -10.35
C GLY A 5 10.37 0.46 -10.47
N ALA A 6 9.35 1.20 -10.93
CA ALA A 6 8.04 0.60 -11.23
C ALA A 6 8.12 -0.47 -12.33
N GLU A 7 9.08 -0.37 -13.26
CA GLU A 7 9.28 -1.37 -14.33
C GLU A 7 9.85 -2.71 -13.82
N GLU A 8 10.47 -2.72 -12.63
CA GLU A 8 10.93 -3.95 -11.97
C GLU A 8 9.80 -4.66 -11.20
N SER A 9 8.63 -4.01 -11.07
CA SER A 9 7.48 -4.59 -10.39
C SER A 9 6.82 -5.66 -11.28
N THR A 10 6.86 -6.90 -10.82
CA THR A 10 6.52 -8.05 -11.68
C THR A 10 5.12 -8.61 -11.46
N HIS A 11 4.42 -8.27 -10.37
CA HIS A 11 3.20 -9.02 -9.99
C HIS A 11 2.08 -8.21 -9.33
N SER A 12 2.37 -7.26 -8.45
CA SER A 12 1.34 -6.47 -7.77
C SER A 12 1.79 -5.02 -7.62
N SER A 13 1.13 -4.13 -8.37
CA SER A 13 1.28 -2.69 -8.24
C SER A 13 -0.09 -2.05 -8.15
N ASN A 14 -0.20 -1.00 -7.33
CA ASN A 14 -1.45 -0.32 -7.04
C ASN A 14 -1.22 1.18 -6.90
N VAL A 15 -2.18 1.95 -7.38
CA VAL A 15 -2.25 3.41 -7.16
C VAL A 15 -3.26 3.67 -6.05
N CYS A 16 -2.93 4.62 -5.17
CA CYS A 16 -3.80 5.09 -4.09
C CYS A 16 -3.54 6.58 -3.82
N VAL A 17 -4.32 7.18 -2.93
CA VAL A 17 -4.08 8.53 -2.43
C VAL A 17 -3.84 8.45 -0.93
N LEU A 18 -2.69 8.94 -0.47
CA LEU A 18 -2.33 9.02 0.94
C LEU A 18 -1.89 10.46 1.23
N MET A 19 -2.37 11.04 2.33
CA MET A 19 -2.06 12.44 2.71
C MET A 19 -2.28 13.42 1.53
N ASN A 20 -3.41 13.29 0.84
CA ASN A 20 -3.80 14.11 -0.31
C ASN A 20 -2.78 14.11 -1.47
N SER A 21 -1.97 13.06 -1.59
CA SER A 21 -0.97 12.93 -2.66
C SER A 21 -1.13 11.60 -3.39
N LEU A 22 -0.87 11.62 -4.70
CA LEU A 22 -0.86 10.42 -5.51
C LEU A 22 0.28 9.51 -5.08
N CYS A 23 -0.06 8.27 -4.76
CA CYS A 23 0.89 7.26 -4.34
C CYS A 23 0.85 6.06 -5.29
N PHE A 24 2.05 5.55 -5.61
CA PHE A 24 2.22 4.32 -6.34
C PHE A 24 2.90 3.31 -5.43
N SER A 25 2.33 2.12 -5.34
CA SER A 25 2.84 1.06 -4.47
C SER A 25 3.08 -0.20 -5.27
N HIS A 26 4.10 -0.94 -4.90
CA HIS A 26 4.43 -2.21 -5.54
C HIS A 26 5.23 -3.12 -4.62
N ASP A 27 5.23 -4.40 -4.96
CA ASP A 27 6.06 -5.38 -4.29
C ASP A 27 7.50 -5.29 -4.80
N PHE A 28 8.47 -5.36 -3.89
CA PHE A 28 9.90 -5.28 -4.16
C PHE A 28 10.62 -6.52 -3.62
N ASN A 29 11.47 -7.14 -4.44
CA ASN A 29 12.28 -8.32 -4.09
C ASN A 29 11.54 -9.50 -3.44
N LYS A 30 10.21 -9.57 -3.55
CA LYS A 30 9.35 -10.58 -2.91
C LYS A 30 9.29 -10.55 -1.39
N THR A 31 10.01 -9.64 -0.75
CA THR A 31 10.12 -9.53 0.71
C THR A 31 9.49 -8.27 1.24
N ASP A 32 9.42 -7.24 0.39
CA ASP A 32 9.06 -5.90 0.81
C ASP A 32 7.95 -5.33 -0.08
N PHE A 33 7.25 -4.36 0.48
CA PHE A 33 6.24 -3.55 -0.17
C PHE A 33 6.66 -2.10 -0.09
N VAL A 34 6.78 -1.45 -1.24
CA VAL A 34 7.29 -0.08 -1.35
C VAL A 34 6.16 0.84 -1.77
N ILE A 35 6.05 1.99 -1.12
CA ILE A 35 5.14 3.07 -1.50
C ILE A 35 5.97 4.28 -1.91
N TRP A 36 5.68 4.80 -3.09
CA TRP A 36 6.17 6.06 -3.63
C TRP A 36 5.08 7.12 -3.54
N LYS A 37 5.47 8.36 -3.34
CA LYS A 37 4.58 9.53 -3.28
C LYS A 37 5.05 10.55 -4.32
N MET A 38 4.12 11.04 -5.11
CA MET A 38 4.33 12.18 -6.01
C MET A 38 4.15 13.46 -5.20
N THR A 39 5.21 14.25 -5.04
CA THR A 39 5.13 15.50 -4.26
C THR A 39 4.58 16.67 -5.06
N GLU A 40 4.67 16.61 -6.40
CA GLU A 40 4.12 17.62 -7.31
C GLU A 40 3.32 16.92 -8.42
N PHE A 41 2.03 17.20 -8.49
CA PHE A 41 1.13 16.49 -9.39
C PHE A 41 1.50 16.75 -10.86
N GLY A 42 1.81 15.68 -11.60
CA GLY A 42 2.17 15.74 -13.01
C GLY A 42 3.66 15.88 -13.31
N ASP A 43 4.52 16.05 -12.31
CA ASP A 43 5.98 16.04 -12.47
C ASP A 43 6.54 14.64 -12.20
N ASP A 44 7.18 14.01 -13.19
CA ASP A 44 7.83 12.69 -13.05
C ASP A 44 9.02 12.70 -12.10
N ARG A 45 9.68 13.84 -11.93
CA ARG A 45 10.86 13.95 -11.07
C ARG A 45 10.49 14.08 -9.60
N SER A 46 9.22 14.37 -9.31
CA SER A 46 8.71 14.59 -7.96
C SER A 46 8.39 13.29 -7.19
N TRP A 47 8.59 12.12 -7.82
CA TRP A 47 8.43 10.84 -7.13
C TRP A 47 9.50 10.65 -6.06
N THR A 48 9.05 10.49 -4.82
CA THR A 48 9.91 10.18 -3.67
C THR A 48 9.47 8.88 -3.03
N LYS A 49 10.43 8.06 -2.58
CA LYS A 49 10.11 6.84 -1.84
C LYS A 49 9.55 7.27 -0.49
N PHE A 50 8.29 6.91 -0.25
CA PHE A 50 7.56 7.36 0.94
C PHE A 50 7.74 6.36 2.08
N PHE A 51 7.45 5.08 1.84
CA PHE A 51 7.60 4.02 2.82
C PHE A 51 8.11 2.72 2.21
N THR A 52 8.71 1.88 3.04
CA THR A 52 9.07 0.49 2.72
C THR A 52 8.69 -0.38 3.89
N PHE A 53 7.92 -1.43 3.62
CA PHE A 53 7.41 -2.34 4.63
C PHE A 53 7.89 -3.75 4.33
N SER A 54 8.48 -4.41 5.31
CA SER A 54 8.73 -5.85 5.19
C SER A 54 7.43 -6.62 5.42
N TYR A 55 7.13 -7.59 4.56
CA TYR A 55 5.99 -8.49 4.77
C TYR A 55 6.10 -9.25 6.10
N HIS A 56 7.32 -9.49 6.58
CA HIS A 56 7.54 -10.07 7.89
C HIS A 56 6.97 -9.19 9.01
N ASN A 57 7.22 -7.88 8.96
CA ASN A 57 6.70 -6.93 9.95
C ASN A 57 5.18 -6.77 9.85
N LEU A 58 4.62 -6.94 8.65
CA LEU A 58 3.18 -6.98 8.40
C LEU A 58 2.52 -8.30 8.82
N GLN A 59 3.30 -9.26 9.34
CA GLN A 59 2.86 -10.61 9.71
C GLN A 59 2.20 -11.37 8.55
N VAL A 60 2.60 -11.05 7.31
CA VAL A 60 2.14 -11.71 6.10
C VAL A 60 3.02 -12.94 5.86
N ASN A 61 2.44 -14.12 6.02
CA ASN A 61 3.17 -15.38 5.85
C ASN A 61 3.30 -15.73 4.35
N LEU A 62 4.53 -15.68 3.84
CA LEU A 62 4.88 -15.95 2.44
C LEU A 62 5.46 -17.36 2.21
N ASN A 63 5.11 -18.35 3.04
CA ASN A 63 5.70 -19.69 3.02
C ASN A 63 5.52 -20.49 1.71
N SER A 64 4.78 -20.00 0.73
CA SER A 64 4.73 -20.63 -0.59
C SER A 64 4.67 -19.61 -1.73
N ARG A 65 5.26 -20.00 -2.87
CA ARG A 65 5.20 -19.23 -4.12
C ARG A 65 3.75 -19.03 -4.59
N PHE A 66 2.87 -19.99 -4.32
CA PHE A 66 1.44 -19.87 -4.58
C PHE A 66 0.80 -18.76 -3.73
N VAL A 67 1.10 -18.67 -2.44
CA VAL A 67 0.59 -17.58 -1.59
C VAL A 67 1.08 -16.22 -2.08
N TYR A 68 2.35 -16.13 -2.49
CA TYR A 68 2.93 -14.89 -3.02
C TYR A 68 2.22 -14.40 -4.29
N SER A 69 1.94 -15.29 -5.25
CA SER A 69 1.24 -14.94 -6.49
C SER A 69 -0.20 -14.45 -6.26
N TRP A 70 -0.77 -14.72 -5.09
CA TRP A 70 -2.14 -14.33 -4.73
C TRP A 70 -2.17 -13.17 -3.73
N LEU A 71 -1.02 -12.74 -3.22
CA LEU A 71 -0.94 -11.61 -2.31
C LEU A 71 -1.24 -10.32 -3.07
N LYS A 72 -2.31 -9.67 -2.67
CA LYS A 72 -2.64 -8.29 -3.05
C LYS A 72 -2.71 -7.49 -1.76
N LEU A 73 -1.68 -6.68 -1.54
CA LEU A 73 -1.64 -5.70 -0.46
C LEU A 73 -1.91 -4.33 -1.07
N LYS A 74 -2.81 -3.58 -0.46
CA LYS A 74 -3.17 -2.24 -0.93
C LYS A 74 -3.23 -1.27 0.25
N ALA A 75 -2.51 -0.17 0.16
CA ALA A 75 -2.67 0.92 1.13
C ALA A 75 -4.02 1.61 0.90
N LEU A 76 -4.81 1.74 1.95
CA LEU A 76 -6.13 2.35 1.91
C LEU A 76 -6.13 3.77 2.48
N HIS A 77 -5.40 3.96 3.58
CA HIS A 77 -5.42 5.21 4.32
C HIS A 77 -4.18 5.34 5.19
N LEU A 78 -3.76 6.58 5.44
CA LEU A 78 -2.77 6.96 6.44
C LEU A 78 -3.46 7.94 7.39
N SER A 79 -3.41 7.65 8.69
CA SER A 79 -4.02 8.47 9.73
C SER A 79 -3.50 9.91 9.69
N GLU A 80 -4.30 10.86 10.18
CA GLU A 80 -3.96 12.29 10.16
C GLU A 80 -2.67 12.62 10.92
N ASP A 81 -2.37 11.86 11.99
CA ASP A 81 -1.12 11.97 12.75
C ASP A 81 0.11 11.40 12.00
N GLY A 82 -0.11 10.72 10.88
CA GLY A 82 0.92 10.10 10.06
C GLY A 82 1.53 8.84 10.65
N ASP A 83 0.97 8.29 11.73
CA ASP A 83 1.58 7.20 12.49
C ASP A 83 1.03 5.82 12.12
N THR A 84 -0.17 5.73 11.56
CA THR A 84 -0.84 4.45 11.29
C THR A 84 -1.32 4.37 9.85
N ILE A 85 -0.81 3.37 9.13
CA ILE A 85 -1.28 3.03 7.79
C ILE A 85 -2.23 1.83 7.84
N VAL A 86 -3.30 1.90 7.05
CA VAL A 86 -4.28 0.82 6.92
C VAL A 86 -4.05 0.15 5.57
N PHE A 87 -3.83 -1.16 5.60
CA PHE A 87 -3.75 -1.99 4.40
C PHE A 87 -4.96 -2.90 4.25
N ALA A 88 -5.44 -3.06 3.03
CA ALA A 88 -6.24 -4.20 2.63
C ALA A 88 -5.32 -5.37 2.28
N SER A 89 -5.56 -6.54 2.88
CA SER A 89 -4.90 -7.79 2.51
C SER A 89 -5.91 -8.85 2.11
N CYS A 90 -5.82 -9.32 0.88
CA CYS A 90 -6.65 -10.45 0.44
C CYS A 90 -6.24 -11.79 1.09
N LEU A 91 -4.99 -11.91 1.57
CA LEU A 91 -4.53 -13.13 2.23
C LEU A 91 -5.22 -13.33 3.57
N HIS A 92 -5.30 -12.27 4.38
CA HIS A 92 -5.94 -12.32 5.69
C HIS A 92 -7.46 -12.10 5.61
N ASN A 93 -7.97 -11.69 4.44
CA ASN A 93 -9.33 -11.18 4.24
C ASN A 93 -9.69 -10.11 5.28
N GLN A 94 -8.73 -9.30 5.73
CA GLN A 94 -8.88 -8.35 6.83
C GLN A 94 -8.02 -7.12 6.58
N ALA A 95 -8.37 -6.02 7.24
CA ALA A 95 -7.55 -4.82 7.25
C ALA A 95 -6.38 -5.01 8.23
N ILE A 96 -5.17 -4.64 7.79
CA ILE A 96 -3.98 -4.61 8.63
C ILE A 96 -3.77 -3.16 9.05
N LEU A 97 -3.80 -2.90 10.36
CA LEU A 97 -3.42 -1.60 10.91
C LEU A 97 -1.95 -1.69 11.28
N TYR A 98 -1.12 -0.83 10.70
CA TYR A 98 0.32 -0.86 10.92
C TYR A 98 0.81 0.46 11.46
N ASN A 99 1.44 0.41 12.64
CA ASN A 99 2.00 1.58 13.28
C ASN A 99 3.45 1.79 12.82
N LEU A 100 3.68 2.93 12.16
CA LEU A 100 4.95 3.33 11.57
C LEU A 100 6.02 3.62 12.63
N ARG A 101 5.64 4.19 13.78
CA ARG A 101 6.60 4.51 14.87
C ARG A 101 7.18 3.27 15.52
N THR A 102 6.34 2.29 15.77
CA THR A 102 6.72 1.03 16.44
C THR A 102 7.07 -0.07 15.46
N ASN A 103 6.83 0.14 14.17
CA ASN A 103 7.08 -0.81 13.08
C ASN A 103 6.32 -2.14 13.30
N ARG A 104 5.10 -2.08 13.85
CA ARG A 104 4.30 -3.24 14.28
C ARG A 104 2.86 -3.16 13.80
N VAL A 105 2.29 -4.33 13.52
CA VAL A 105 0.84 -4.49 13.34
C VAL A 105 0.14 -4.25 14.68
N LEU A 106 -0.90 -3.42 14.64
CA LEU A 106 -1.80 -3.18 15.77
C LEU A 106 -2.87 -4.28 15.82
N GLU A 107 -3.18 -4.75 17.03
CA GLU A 107 -4.29 -5.67 17.23
C GLU A 107 -5.61 -4.95 16.93
N SER A 108 -6.25 -5.33 15.83
CA SER A 108 -7.57 -4.82 15.49
C SER A 108 -8.65 -5.61 16.21
N ARG A 109 -9.60 -4.91 16.85
CA ARG A 109 -10.84 -5.54 17.34
C ARG A 109 -11.82 -5.88 16.20
N VAL A 110 -11.54 -5.42 14.99
CA VAL A 110 -12.37 -5.65 13.80
C VAL A 110 -11.96 -6.97 13.16
N ASN A 111 -12.53 -8.08 13.64
CA ASN A 111 -12.33 -9.43 13.08
C ASN A 111 -13.27 -9.75 11.90
N LYS A 112 -13.86 -8.73 11.26
CA LYS A 112 -14.75 -8.96 10.12
C LYS A 112 -13.92 -9.34 8.90
N LYS A 113 -14.18 -10.53 8.36
CA LYS A 113 -13.62 -10.96 7.08
C LYS A 113 -14.27 -10.17 5.94
N ILE A 114 -13.45 -9.51 5.13
CA ILE A 114 -13.84 -8.73 3.97
C ILE A 114 -13.11 -9.31 2.75
N CYS A 115 -13.84 -9.47 1.65
CA CYS A 115 -13.32 -10.01 0.40
C CYS A 115 -12.69 -8.87 -0.42
N TRP A 116 -11.35 -8.72 -0.37
CA TRP A 116 -10.65 -7.57 -0.95
C TRP A 116 -10.31 -7.71 -2.46
N TYR A 117 -10.73 -8.79 -3.13
CA TYR A 117 -10.33 -9.10 -4.52
C TYR A 117 -10.83 -8.12 -5.59
N SER A 118 -11.79 -7.25 -5.28
CA SER A 118 -12.45 -6.40 -6.29
C SER A 118 -12.80 -5.00 -5.78
N ILE A 119 -12.05 -4.49 -4.79
CA ILE A 119 -12.32 -3.15 -4.29
C ILE A 119 -11.93 -2.11 -5.35
N LYS A 120 -12.99 -1.44 -5.82
CA LYS A 120 -12.89 -0.21 -6.60
C LYS A 120 -12.73 0.91 -5.60
N ASP A 121 -11.57 1.55 -5.60
CA ASP A 121 -11.40 2.78 -4.82
C ASP A 121 -12.09 3.90 -5.58
N TYR A 122 -13.02 4.57 -4.91
CA TYR A 122 -13.44 5.89 -5.32
C TYR A 122 -12.37 6.87 -4.86
N VAL A 123 -11.76 7.58 -5.80
CA VAL A 123 -10.78 8.63 -5.52
C VAL A 123 -11.39 9.91 -6.04
N GLU A 124 -11.60 10.89 -5.16
CA GLU A 124 -12.01 12.23 -5.57
C GLU A 124 -10.96 12.84 -6.50
N SER A 125 -11.39 13.66 -7.46
CA SER A 125 -10.49 14.29 -8.43
C SER A 125 -9.35 15.01 -7.70
N LEU A 126 -8.11 14.62 -8.02
CA LEU A 126 -6.91 15.33 -7.57
C LEU A 126 -6.69 16.66 -8.32
N VAL A 127 -7.56 16.96 -9.28
CA VAL A 127 -7.53 18.18 -10.07
C VAL A 127 -8.65 19.10 -9.61
N SER A 128 -8.32 20.33 -9.23
CA SER A 128 -9.30 21.38 -8.99
C SER A 128 -10.05 21.64 -10.28
N THR A 129 -11.37 21.47 -10.28
CA THR A 129 -12.21 21.93 -11.39
C THR A 129 -12.26 23.45 -11.31
N CYS A 130 -11.57 24.13 -12.23
CA CYS A 130 -11.70 25.57 -12.42
C CYS A 130 -13.11 25.97 -12.86
#